data_AF-W9I8Q2-F1
#
_entry.id   AF-W9I8Q2-F1
#
_cell.length_a   1.000
_cell.length_b   1.000
_cell.length_c   1.000
_cell.angle_alpha   90.00
_cell.angle_beta   90.00
_cell.angle_gamma   90.00
#
_symmetry.space_group_name_H-M   'P 1'
#
loop_
_entity.id
_entity.type
_entity.pdbx_description
1 polymer ?
#
loop_
_entity_poly.entity_id
_entity_poly.type
_entity_poly.pdbx_seq_one_letter_code
_entity_poly.pdbx_strand_id
1 'polypeptide(L)'
;MPSRTKPTFTAAEVKSHNSASSCYVTIGSNVYDVTEFAQDHPGGRDLILDYAGQGAKEVLQDHASHPHSEAAYEILDDYHVGFVVSPKAADSNDSVQSSHKGVGIQDGGVEPHRRTGVSCEEDLSNVTDIDRDYKKHKFLDLSRPLFPQIWFGRFSKEFYLDQVHCPRHYKEGNSAPLFGNFLEPLSKTPWWTIPILWLPCVVYGTHLASLGIDTSFALTVYWLFGLCIWSLIEYSMHRFLFHIEEYLPDNRIAITLHFLLHGIHHYLPMDKYRLVMPPALFVVLAFPFWKLAHFLIFGSCASSESPSLVQTT
;
A
#
# COMPACT_ATOMS: atom_id res chain seq x y z
N MET A 1 -5.58 25.69 17.83
CA MET A 1 -4.42 24.78 17.96
C MET A 1 -3.16 25.60 17.78
N PRO A 2 -2.11 25.51 18.62
CA PRO A 2 -0.82 25.97 18.16
C PRO A 2 -0.31 24.90 17.20
N SER A 3 -0.13 25.24 15.93
CA SER A 3 0.68 24.43 15.03
C SER A 3 2.05 24.22 15.69
N ARG A 4 2.32 23.02 16.21
CA ARG A 4 3.66 22.66 16.67
C ARG A 4 4.51 22.43 15.43
N THR A 5 5.28 23.44 15.07
CA THR A 5 6.32 23.36 14.05
C THR A 5 7.45 22.48 14.59
N LYS A 6 7.88 21.46 13.85
CA LYS A 6 9.05 20.64 14.20
C LYS A 6 10.25 21.55 14.51
N PRO A 7 11.13 21.16 15.46
CA PRO A 7 12.26 21.99 15.85
C PRO A 7 13.17 22.26 14.66
N THR A 8 13.76 23.45 14.65
CA THR A 8 14.77 23.82 13.67
C THR A 8 16.13 23.70 14.31
N PHE A 9 17.00 22.90 13.71
CA PHE A 9 18.37 22.67 14.12
C PHE A 9 19.30 23.58 13.33
N THR A 10 20.37 24.00 13.97
CA THR A 10 21.51 24.62 13.30
C THR A 10 22.37 23.54 12.66
N ALA A 11 23.13 23.89 11.62
CA ALA A 11 24.09 22.95 11.03
C ALA A 11 25.16 22.47 12.02
N ALA A 12 25.45 23.26 13.08
CA ALA A 12 26.38 22.89 14.14
C ALA A 12 25.77 21.84 15.09
N GLU A 13 24.49 21.98 15.43
CA GLU A 13 23.77 21.00 16.27
C GLU A 13 23.65 19.65 15.56
N VAL A 14 23.26 19.62 14.28
CA VAL A 14 23.22 18.37 13.51
C VAL A 14 24.59 17.68 13.48
N LYS A 15 25.67 18.43 13.25
CA LYS A 15 27.04 17.90 13.25
C LYS A 15 27.48 17.36 14.60
N SER A 16 26.86 17.78 15.70
CA SER A 16 27.18 17.28 17.04
C SER A 16 26.59 15.88 17.30
N HIS A 17 25.61 15.45 16.49
CA HIS A 17 25.02 14.12 16.51
C HIS A 17 25.73 13.18 15.52
N ASN A 18 27.01 12.90 15.79
CA ASN A 18 27.90 12.14 14.91
C ASN A 18 28.39 10.81 15.50
N SER A 19 27.63 10.19 16.39
CA SER A 19 28.06 8.99 17.15
C SER A 19 27.01 7.88 17.11
N ALA A 20 27.40 6.64 17.46
CA ALA A 20 26.48 5.51 17.49
C ALA A 20 25.35 5.62 18.52
N SER A 21 25.54 6.44 19.56
CA SER A 21 24.49 6.76 20.55
C SER A 21 23.67 7.99 20.18
N SER A 22 24.04 8.72 19.13
CA SER A 22 23.34 9.90 18.65
C SER A 22 23.78 10.22 17.22
N CYS A 23 23.00 9.75 16.24
CA CYS A 23 23.34 9.73 14.82
C CYS A 23 22.27 10.43 13.99
N TYR A 24 22.53 11.66 13.56
CA TYR A 24 21.59 12.44 12.76
C TYR A 24 22.07 12.53 11.33
N VAL A 25 21.17 12.42 10.37
CA VAL A 25 21.49 12.59 8.94
C VAL A 25 20.58 13.65 8.33
N THR A 26 21.05 14.30 7.27
CA THR A 26 20.27 15.34 6.57
C THR A 26 20.00 14.99 5.13
N ILE A 27 18.79 15.30 4.67
CA ILE A 27 18.41 15.23 3.26
C ILE A 27 17.75 16.55 2.89
N GLY A 28 18.47 17.36 2.10
CA GLY A 28 18.03 18.72 1.78
C GLY A 28 17.92 19.57 3.05
N SER A 29 16.72 20.04 3.37
CA SER A 29 16.43 20.83 4.58
C SER A 29 16.02 19.99 5.79
N ASN A 30 15.85 18.68 5.64
CA ASN A 30 15.26 17.81 6.66
C ASN A 30 16.37 17.14 7.50
N VAL A 31 16.10 16.97 8.79
CA VAL A 31 16.96 16.29 9.77
C VAL A 31 16.28 15.02 10.24
N TYR A 32 16.99 13.91 10.23
CA TYR A 32 16.51 12.59 10.62
C TYR A 32 17.40 12.02 11.72
N ASP A 33 16.80 11.50 12.79
CA ASP A 33 17.48 10.79 13.88
C ASP A 33 17.43 9.29 13.63
N VAL A 34 18.50 8.75 13.06
CA VAL A 34 18.59 7.34 12.68
C VAL A 34 19.36 6.52 13.72
N THR A 35 19.46 7.02 14.96
CA THR A 35 20.24 6.38 16.04
C THR A 35 19.79 4.94 16.30
N GLU A 36 18.49 4.72 16.41
CA GLU A 36 17.93 3.38 16.65
C GLU A 36 17.97 2.52 15.39
N PHE A 37 17.66 3.11 14.23
CA PHE A 37 17.64 2.42 12.93
C PHE A 37 19.01 1.91 12.50
N ALA A 38 20.09 2.53 12.96
CA ALA A 38 21.43 2.19 12.49
C ALA A 38 21.77 0.70 12.67
N GLN A 39 21.21 0.02 13.68
CA GLN A 39 21.43 -1.41 13.91
C GLN A 39 20.62 -2.31 12.97
N ASP A 40 19.44 -1.84 12.56
CA ASP A 40 18.49 -2.59 11.72
C ASP A 40 18.70 -2.32 10.22
N HIS A 41 19.67 -1.45 9.88
CA HIS A 41 19.97 -1.09 8.51
C HIS A 41 20.52 -2.29 7.72
N PRO A 42 19.88 -2.69 6.60
CA PRO A 42 20.29 -3.86 5.80
C PRO A 42 21.70 -3.77 5.22
N GLY A 43 22.22 -2.56 4.98
CA GLY A 43 23.59 -2.31 4.53
C GLY A 43 24.63 -2.34 5.65
N GLY A 44 24.20 -2.52 6.90
CA GLY A 44 25.05 -2.48 8.08
C GLY A 44 25.14 -1.09 8.71
N ARG A 45 25.39 -1.08 10.01
CA ARG A 45 25.46 0.13 10.86
C ARG A 45 26.57 1.08 10.46
N ASP A 46 27.72 0.54 10.09
CA ASP A 46 28.94 1.32 9.88
C ASP A 46 28.77 2.32 8.72
N LEU A 47 28.02 1.94 7.68
CA LEU A 47 27.69 2.82 6.55
C LEU A 47 26.84 4.03 6.95
N ILE A 48 25.97 3.89 7.96
CA ILE A 48 25.18 5.03 8.47
C ILE A 48 26.06 5.96 9.29
N LEU A 49 26.97 5.40 10.10
CA LEU A 49 27.86 6.17 10.96
C LEU A 49 28.84 7.04 10.17
N ASP A 50 29.26 6.60 8.99
CA ASP A 50 30.12 7.39 8.08
C ASP A 50 29.46 8.72 7.66
N TYR A 51 28.13 8.78 7.65
CA TYR A 51 27.33 9.95 7.31
C TYR A 51 26.66 10.62 8.51
N ALA A 52 27.00 10.21 9.73
CA ALA A 52 26.48 10.81 10.95
C ALA A 52 26.90 12.29 11.04
N GLY A 53 25.92 13.17 11.24
CA GLY A 53 26.06 14.62 11.23
C GLY A 53 26.21 15.25 9.83
N GLN A 54 26.01 14.49 8.75
CA GLN A 54 26.25 14.91 7.37
C GLN A 54 25.01 14.80 6.46
N GLY A 55 25.15 15.24 5.21
CA GLY A 55 24.15 15.13 4.16
C GLY A 55 24.21 13.78 3.47
N ALA A 56 23.12 13.01 3.50
CA ALA A 56 23.07 11.66 2.96
C ALA A 56 22.37 11.57 1.59
N LYS A 57 21.83 12.68 1.07
CA LYS A 57 21.03 12.72 -0.18
C LYS A 57 21.72 12.05 -1.36
N GLU A 58 22.99 12.38 -1.59
CA GLU A 58 23.73 11.89 -2.75
C GLU A 58 23.97 10.38 -2.67
N VAL A 59 24.19 9.85 -1.46
CA VAL A 59 24.46 8.43 -1.20
C VAL A 59 23.19 7.60 -1.29
N LEU A 60 22.07 8.11 -0.78
CA LEU A 60 20.78 7.42 -0.92
C LEU A 60 20.32 7.31 -2.39
N GLN A 61 20.77 8.25 -3.24
CA GLN A 61 20.46 8.31 -4.67
C GLN A 61 21.58 7.74 -5.55
N ASP A 62 22.69 7.29 -4.96
CA ASP A 62 23.84 6.83 -5.72
C ASP A 62 23.58 5.45 -6.34
N HIS A 63 23.53 5.43 -7.67
CA HIS A 63 23.37 4.20 -8.44
C HIS A 63 24.60 3.28 -8.39
N ALA A 64 25.77 3.78 -7.95
CA ALA A 64 26.99 2.98 -7.84
C ALA A 64 27.06 2.14 -6.55
N SER A 65 26.37 2.54 -5.48
CA SER A 65 26.45 1.91 -4.15
C SER A 65 25.14 1.26 -3.67
N HIS A 66 24.14 1.13 -4.56
CA HIS A 66 22.78 0.59 -4.42
C HIS A 66 21.71 1.68 -4.18
N PRO A 67 20.80 1.93 -5.14
CA PRO A 67 19.74 2.91 -4.96
C PRO A 67 18.73 2.40 -3.94
N HIS A 68 18.41 3.25 -2.95
CA HIS A 68 17.38 2.93 -1.97
C HIS A 68 16.00 2.94 -2.65
N SER A 69 15.19 1.90 -2.41
CA SER A 69 13.80 1.82 -2.91
C SER A 69 12.91 2.88 -2.25
N GLU A 70 11.75 3.21 -2.84
CA GLU A 70 10.80 4.13 -2.19
C GLU A 70 10.41 3.71 -0.77
N ALA A 71 10.24 2.40 -0.51
CA ALA A 71 9.99 1.88 0.84
C ALA A 71 11.10 2.24 1.86
N ALA A 72 12.35 2.41 1.42
CA ALA A 72 13.43 2.83 2.30
C ALA A 72 13.36 4.33 2.62
N TYR A 73 12.83 5.15 1.69
CA TYR A 73 12.51 6.55 1.97
C TYR A 73 11.29 6.67 2.90
N GLU A 74 10.32 5.76 2.81
CA GLU A 74 9.18 5.68 3.72
C GLU A 74 9.62 5.37 5.16
N ILE A 75 10.51 4.39 5.34
CA ILE A 75 11.09 4.06 6.65
C ILE A 75 11.89 5.25 7.20
N LEU A 76 12.65 5.96 6.34
CA LEU A 76 13.42 7.12 6.77
C LEU A 76 12.53 8.26 7.30
N ASP A 77 11.35 8.45 6.72
CA ASP A 77 10.41 9.50 7.13
C ASP A 77 9.94 9.35 8.59
N ASP A 78 9.90 8.12 9.11
CA ASP A 78 9.55 7.85 10.52
C ASP A 78 10.62 8.38 11.49
N TYR A 79 11.86 8.57 11.01
CA TYR A 79 12.97 9.12 11.78
C TYR A 79 13.12 10.64 11.63
N HIS A 80 12.17 11.35 10.99
CA HIS A 80 12.26 12.80 10.74
C HIS A 80 12.05 13.65 12.00
N VAL A 81 13.11 14.25 12.53
CA VAL A 81 13.09 15.05 13.76
C VAL A 81 12.99 16.55 13.57
N GLY A 82 13.31 17.12 12.40
CA GLY A 82 13.20 18.56 12.19
C GLY A 82 13.79 19.11 10.91
N PHE A 83 14.08 20.41 10.90
CA PHE A 83 14.62 21.11 9.73
C PHE A 83 15.93 21.82 10.06
N VAL A 84 16.81 22.03 9.07
CA VAL A 84 18.04 22.83 9.25
C VAL A 84 17.77 24.30 8.92
N VAL A 85 18.10 25.23 9.82
CA VAL A 85 18.07 26.67 9.52
C VAL A 85 19.15 26.98 8.48
N SER A 86 18.74 27.35 7.27
CA SER A 86 19.66 27.97 6.32
C SER A 86 19.84 29.46 6.66
N PRO A 87 21.05 30.03 6.61
CA PRO A 87 21.33 31.43 7.00
C PRO A 87 20.69 32.51 6.10
N LYS A 88 19.67 32.17 5.30
CA LYS A 88 19.03 33.07 4.32
C LYS A 88 17.57 33.42 4.61
N ALA A 89 17.02 33.06 5.78
CA ALA A 89 15.62 33.30 6.14
C ALA A 89 15.44 33.98 7.51
N ALA A 90 16.29 34.95 7.84
CA ALA A 90 16.25 35.68 9.10
C ALA A 90 15.62 37.09 9.01
N ASP A 91 14.96 37.45 7.90
CA ASP A 91 14.29 38.75 7.76
C ASP A 91 12.91 38.60 7.10
N SER A 92 11.87 38.43 7.93
CA SER A 92 10.53 38.99 7.73
C SER A 92 9.65 38.68 8.95
N ASN A 93 9.56 39.67 9.84
CA ASN A 93 8.47 39.75 10.81
C ASN A 93 7.16 39.92 10.06
N ASP A 94 6.20 39.00 10.24
CA ASP A 94 4.81 39.43 10.26
C ASP A 94 3.96 38.60 11.21
N SER A 95 3.17 39.32 11.99
CA SER A 95 2.42 38.89 13.14
C SER A 95 1.03 38.41 12.76
N VAL A 96 0.61 37.21 13.19
CA VAL A 96 -0.82 36.87 13.30
C VAL A 96 -1.08 36.12 14.60
N GLN A 97 -1.80 36.79 15.51
CA GLN A 97 -2.31 36.26 16.77
C GLN A 97 -3.39 35.19 16.53
N SER A 98 -3.30 34.07 17.26
CA SER A 98 -4.41 33.11 17.42
C SER A 98 -4.75 32.99 18.91
N SER A 99 -5.97 33.37 19.26
CA SER A 99 -6.53 33.26 20.61
C SER A 99 -7.05 31.85 20.85
N HIS A 100 -6.63 31.27 21.98
CA HIS A 100 -7.02 29.94 22.47
C HIS A 100 -7.93 30.04 23.69
N LYS A 101 -8.85 29.07 23.83
CA LYS A 101 -9.39 28.48 25.08
C LYS A 101 -10.13 27.21 24.67
N GLY A 102 -10.06 26.02 25.27
CA GLY A 102 -9.34 25.33 26.37
C GLY A 102 -10.04 23.94 26.43
N VAL A 103 -9.39 22.80 26.65
CA VAL A 103 -9.06 22.17 27.96
C VAL A 103 -8.57 20.74 27.67
N GLY A 104 -7.59 20.23 28.44
CA GLY A 104 -7.32 18.80 28.67
C GLY A 104 -5.98 18.26 28.13
N ILE A 105 -5.10 17.82 29.03
CA ILE A 105 -3.71 17.35 28.80
C ILE A 105 -3.61 15.82 28.97
N GLN A 106 -2.75 15.17 28.16
CA GLN A 106 -1.89 13.96 28.38
C GLN A 106 -1.78 13.18 27.05
N ASP A 107 -0.70 12.55 26.57
CA ASP A 107 0.71 12.33 26.94
C ASP A 107 1.41 11.71 25.68
N GLY A 108 2.73 11.83 25.53
CA GLY A 108 3.60 10.90 24.78
C GLY A 108 3.40 10.48 23.30
N GLY A 109 2.63 11.17 22.45
CA GLY A 109 2.35 10.69 21.08
C GLY A 109 3.51 10.81 20.06
N VAL A 110 3.80 9.71 19.35
CA VAL A 110 4.62 9.65 18.13
C VAL A 110 4.05 10.61 17.07
N GLU A 111 4.89 11.32 16.32
CA GLU A 111 4.42 12.21 15.25
C GLU A 111 3.66 11.39 14.18
N PRO A 112 2.42 11.75 13.82
CA PRO A 112 1.66 11.02 12.81
C PRO A 112 2.36 11.06 11.46
N HIS A 113 2.39 9.92 10.76
CA HIS A 113 3.11 9.77 9.50
C HIS A 113 2.59 10.78 8.46
N ARG A 114 3.49 11.45 7.72
CA ARG A 114 3.15 12.63 6.91
C ARG A 114 2.08 12.34 5.85
N ARG A 115 2.11 11.14 5.27
CA ARG A 115 1.18 10.71 4.22
C ARG A 115 -0.13 10.21 4.80
N THR A 116 -0.08 9.37 5.82
CA THR A 116 -1.26 8.65 6.33
C THR A 116 -1.94 9.33 7.52
N GLY A 117 -1.23 10.22 8.22
CA GLY A 117 -1.75 10.97 9.37
C GLY A 117 -2.01 10.11 10.62
N VAL A 118 -1.57 8.84 10.62
CA VAL A 118 -1.70 7.90 11.73
C VAL A 118 -0.36 7.76 12.47
N SER A 119 -0.42 7.70 13.79
CA SER A 119 0.75 7.56 14.68
C SER A 119 0.82 6.22 15.40
N CYS A 120 -0.31 5.54 15.58
CA CYS A 120 -0.39 4.22 16.21
C CYS A 120 -1.52 3.36 15.61
N GLU A 121 -1.60 2.08 16.02
CA GLU A 121 -2.62 1.14 15.54
C GLU A 121 -4.04 1.63 15.87
N GLU A 122 -4.23 2.22 17.05
CA GLU A 122 -5.52 2.76 17.47
C GLU A 122 -6.03 3.83 16.49
N ASP A 123 -5.11 4.61 15.92
CA ASP A 123 -5.45 5.66 14.97
C ASP A 123 -5.99 5.12 13.63
N LEU A 124 -5.69 3.87 13.27
CA LEU A 124 -6.21 3.23 12.04
C LEU A 124 -7.73 3.05 12.06
N SER A 125 -8.32 3.05 13.26
CA SER A 125 -9.76 2.92 13.47
C SER A 125 -10.48 4.25 13.68
N ASN A 126 -9.74 5.37 13.76
CA ASN A 126 -10.32 6.69 13.99
C ASN A 126 -11.20 7.12 12.81
N VAL A 127 -12.48 7.36 13.07
CA VAL A 127 -13.44 7.80 12.06
C VAL A 127 -13.01 9.14 11.46
N THR A 128 -12.98 9.20 10.14
CA THR A 128 -12.65 10.43 9.40
C THR A 128 -13.82 11.42 9.44
N ASP A 129 -13.51 12.67 9.78
CA ASP A 129 -14.43 13.80 9.61
C ASP A 129 -14.61 14.11 8.12
N ILE A 130 -15.77 13.72 7.58
CA ILE A 130 -16.10 13.77 6.15
C ILE A 130 -16.06 15.20 5.60
N ASP A 131 -16.65 16.16 6.31
CA ASP A 131 -16.73 17.55 5.85
C ASP A 131 -15.34 18.20 5.83
N ARG A 132 -14.53 17.91 6.86
CA ARG A 132 -13.17 18.42 6.96
C ARG A 132 -12.25 17.79 5.93
N ASP A 133 -12.33 16.46 5.73
CA ASP A 133 -11.52 15.73 4.74
C ASP A 133 -11.79 16.26 3.32
N TYR A 134 -13.07 16.35 2.92
CA TYR A 134 -13.40 16.87 1.59
C TYR A 134 -13.01 18.34 1.40
N LYS A 135 -13.15 19.17 2.43
CA LYS A 135 -12.70 20.58 2.38
C LYS A 135 -11.19 20.71 2.22
N LYS A 136 -10.42 19.86 2.90
CA LYS A 136 -8.95 19.89 2.91
C LYS A 136 -8.34 19.29 1.65
N HIS A 137 -8.78 18.09 1.27
CA HIS A 137 -8.14 17.27 0.24
C HIS A 137 -8.80 17.37 -1.12
N LYS A 138 -10.07 17.80 -1.20
CA LYS A 138 -10.83 17.92 -2.46
C LYS A 138 -10.84 16.66 -3.32
N PHE A 139 -10.70 15.49 -2.69
CA PHE A 139 -10.65 14.20 -3.36
C PHE A 139 -12.04 13.56 -3.47
N LEU A 140 -12.46 12.77 -2.48
CA LEU A 140 -13.76 12.10 -2.45
C LEU A 140 -14.60 12.56 -1.26
N ASP A 141 -15.88 12.85 -1.50
CA ASP A 141 -16.88 13.11 -0.47
C ASP A 141 -17.47 11.77 -0.02
N LEU A 142 -17.06 11.31 1.17
CA LEU A 142 -17.53 10.06 1.77
C LEU A 142 -19.04 10.05 2.10
N SER A 143 -19.74 11.19 2.05
CA SER A 143 -21.19 11.27 2.22
C SER A 143 -21.96 10.83 0.96
N ARG A 144 -21.28 10.68 -0.18
CA ARG A 144 -21.85 10.36 -1.49
C ARG A 144 -21.23 9.09 -2.08
N PRO A 145 -21.89 8.44 -3.06
CA PRO A 145 -21.34 7.28 -3.74
C PRO A 145 -19.95 7.56 -4.35
N LEU A 146 -18.97 6.70 -4.08
CA LEU A 146 -17.57 6.92 -4.49
C LEU A 146 -17.32 6.65 -5.98
N PHE A 147 -18.00 5.66 -6.58
CA PHE A 147 -17.76 5.29 -7.98
C PHE A 147 -18.06 6.42 -8.96
N PRO A 148 -19.22 7.12 -8.90
CA PRO A 148 -19.47 8.26 -9.77
C PRO A 148 -18.45 9.39 -9.58
N GLN A 149 -17.97 9.60 -8.36
CA GLN A 149 -16.98 10.63 -8.07
C GLN A 149 -15.63 10.31 -8.74
N ILE A 150 -15.18 9.07 -8.71
CA ILE A 150 -13.97 8.64 -9.44
C ILE A 150 -14.20 8.70 -10.96
N TRP A 151 -15.33 8.16 -11.44
CA TRP A 151 -15.61 8.06 -12.87
C TRP A 151 -15.76 9.43 -13.56
N PHE A 152 -16.38 10.39 -12.87
CA PHE A 152 -16.66 11.74 -13.39
C PHE A 152 -15.76 12.84 -12.82
N GLY A 153 -14.91 12.54 -11.82
CA GLY A 153 -14.12 13.54 -11.07
C GLY A 153 -12.96 14.18 -11.82
N ARG A 154 -12.55 13.61 -12.97
CA ARG A 154 -11.46 14.12 -13.83
C ARG A 154 -10.16 14.44 -13.06
N PHE A 155 -9.80 13.57 -12.11
CA PHE A 155 -8.53 13.65 -11.39
C PHE A 155 -7.35 13.40 -12.33
N SER A 156 -6.24 14.12 -12.12
CA SER A 156 -4.97 13.71 -12.73
C SER A 156 -4.44 12.47 -12.03
N LYS A 157 -3.63 11.67 -12.75
CA LYS A 157 -2.90 10.52 -12.18
C LYS A 157 -2.19 10.86 -10.88
N GLU A 158 -1.40 11.93 -10.87
CA GLU A 158 -0.54 12.31 -9.74
C GLU A 158 -1.39 12.65 -8.51
N PHE A 159 -2.45 13.45 -8.70
CA PHE A 159 -3.37 13.81 -7.62
C PHE A 159 -4.11 12.58 -7.09
N TYR A 160 -4.55 11.70 -7.99
CA TYR A 160 -5.22 10.47 -7.60
C TYR A 160 -4.32 9.54 -6.76
N LEU A 161 -3.09 9.28 -7.22
CA LEU A 161 -2.15 8.39 -6.53
C LEU A 161 -1.71 8.95 -5.17
N ASP A 162 -1.54 10.27 -5.09
CA ASP A 162 -1.26 10.94 -3.81
C ASP A 162 -2.41 10.76 -2.81
N GLN A 163 -3.65 10.86 -3.28
CA GLN A 163 -4.81 10.84 -2.38
C GLN A 163 -5.34 9.44 -2.08
N VAL A 164 -5.27 8.48 -3.02
CA VAL A 164 -5.83 7.14 -2.83
C VAL A 164 -5.06 6.31 -1.79
N HIS A 165 -3.75 6.55 -1.65
CA HIS A 165 -2.88 5.89 -0.67
C HIS A 165 -2.84 6.58 0.70
N CYS A 166 -3.58 7.68 0.85
CA CYS A 166 -3.82 8.29 2.14
C CYS A 166 -5.07 7.61 2.76
N PRO A 167 -4.97 6.76 3.78
CA PRO A 167 -6.09 5.99 4.31
C PRO A 167 -7.11 6.88 5.02
N ARG A 168 -8.39 6.59 4.81
CA ARG A 168 -9.54 7.16 5.50
C ARG A 168 -10.32 6.05 6.21
N HIS A 169 -11.13 6.41 7.19
CA HIS A 169 -12.04 5.50 7.86
C HIS A 169 -13.47 6.01 7.78
N TYR A 170 -14.36 5.19 7.21
CA TYR A 170 -15.78 5.47 7.18
C TYR A 170 -16.44 4.98 8.48
N LYS A 171 -17.49 5.69 8.92
CA LYS A 171 -18.33 5.43 10.09
C LYS A 171 -18.27 3.99 10.60
N GLU A 172 -18.03 3.82 11.90
CA GLU A 172 -17.88 2.51 12.54
C GLU A 172 -18.95 1.48 12.10
N GLY A 173 -18.47 0.30 11.72
CA GLY A 173 -19.30 -0.85 11.33
C GLY A 173 -20.01 -0.73 9.98
N ASN A 174 -19.85 0.38 9.25
CA ASN A 174 -20.47 0.60 7.95
C ASN A 174 -19.42 0.69 6.83
N SER A 175 -19.84 0.36 5.60
CA SER A 175 -19.04 0.60 4.39
C SER A 175 -19.48 1.89 3.71
N ALA A 176 -18.52 2.67 3.21
CA ALA A 176 -18.82 3.85 2.41
C ALA A 176 -19.60 3.45 1.14
N PRO A 177 -20.64 4.18 0.72
CA PRO A 177 -21.39 3.81 -0.48
C PRO A 177 -20.49 3.85 -1.72
N LEU A 178 -20.38 2.76 -2.48
CA LEU A 178 -19.64 2.79 -3.77
C LEU A 178 -20.56 3.25 -4.90
N PHE A 179 -21.73 2.62 -5.03
CA PHE A 179 -22.71 2.91 -6.07
C PHE A 179 -23.94 3.64 -5.52
N GLY A 180 -24.32 3.38 -4.25
CA GLY A 180 -25.48 4.00 -3.62
C GLY A 180 -26.83 3.60 -4.22
N ASN A 181 -26.89 2.50 -4.95
CA ASN A 181 -28.08 1.97 -5.61
C ASN A 181 -28.11 0.43 -5.55
N PHE A 182 -28.89 -0.22 -6.41
CA PHE A 182 -29.04 -1.68 -6.45
C PHE A 182 -27.72 -2.45 -6.74
N LEU A 183 -26.67 -1.79 -7.23
CA LEU A 183 -25.35 -2.39 -7.46
C LEU A 183 -24.50 -2.45 -6.18
N GLU A 184 -24.88 -1.74 -5.11
CA GLU A 184 -24.12 -1.71 -3.85
C GLU A 184 -23.79 -3.09 -3.28
N PRO A 185 -24.71 -4.09 -3.30
CA PRO A 185 -24.39 -5.44 -2.83
C PRO A 185 -23.23 -6.10 -3.58
N LEU A 186 -23.03 -5.79 -4.87
CA LEU A 186 -21.91 -6.34 -5.66
C LEU A 186 -20.54 -5.81 -5.21
N SER A 187 -20.53 -4.67 -4.51
CA SER A 187 -19.31 -4.05 -3.98
C SER A 187 -18.91 -4.53 -2.59
N LYS A 188 -19.75 -5.38 -1.96
CA LYS A 188 -19.58 -5.82 -0.58
C LYS A 188 -19.33 -7.31 -0.55
N THR A 189 -18.10 -7.70 -0.27
CA THR A 189 -17.68 -9.10 -0.19
C THR A 189 -17.24 -9.41 1.23
N PRO A 190 -18.09 -10.06 2.05
CA PRO A 190 -17.70 -10.55 3.36
C PRO A 190 -16.57 -11.57 3.26
N TRP A 191 -15.66 -11.59 4.24
CA TRP A 191 -14.49 -12.49 4.27
C TRP A 191 -14.84 -13.97 4.06
N TRP A 192 -15.96 -14.43 4.62
CA TRP A 192 -16.42 -15.83 4.54
C TRP A 192 -16.89 -16.23 3.14
N THR A 193 -17.11 -15.28 2.23
CA THR A 193 -17.51 -15.57 0.84
C THR A 193 -16.42 -16.35 0.11
N ILE A 194 -15.15 -16.00 0.34
CA ILE A 194 -13.99 -16.61 -0.33
C ILE A 194 -13.88 -18.10 0.00
N PRO A 195 -13.83 -18.55 1.27
CA PRO A 195 -13.73 -19.97 1.58
C PRO A 195 -14.99 -20.75 1.15
N ILE A 196 -16.20 -20.20 1.34
CA ILE A 196 -17.44 -20.91 0.99
C ILE A 196 -17.54 -21.15 -0.53
N LEU A 197 -17.11 -20.17 -1.34
CA LEU A 197 -17.21 -20.29 -2.79
C LEU A 197 -16.08 -21.15 -3.39
N TRP A 198 -14.85 -20.97 -2.92
CA TRP A 198 -13.68 -21.54 -3.58
C TRP A 198 -13.21 -22.87 -2.98
N LEU A 199 -13.37 -23.11 -1.66
CA LEU A 199 -12.92 -24.37 -1.06
C LEU A 199 -13.65 -25.59 -1.64
N PRO A 200 -14.98 -25.59 -1.88
CA PRO A 200 -15.63 -26.74 -2.52
C PRO A 200 -15.06 -27.06 -3.91
N CYS A 201 -14.73 -26.04 -4.70
CA CYS A 201 -14.10 -26.20 -6.02
C CYS A 201 -12.70 -26.82 -5.90
N VAL A 202 -11.91 -26.36 -4.93
CA VAL A 202 -10.56 -26.87 -4.66
C VAL A 202 -10.61 -28.31 -4.15
N VAL A 203 -11.53 -28.62 -3.23
CA VAL A 203 -11.75 -29.98 -2.72
C VAL A 203 -12.18 -30.92 -3.85
N TYR A 204 -13.14 -30.50 -4.67
CA TYR A 204 -13.61 -31.30 -5.80
C TYR A 204 -12.49 -31.54 -6.83
N GLY A 205 -11.72 -30.51 -7.19
CA GLY A 205 -10.57 -30.64 -8.09
C GLY A 205 -9.49 -31.57 -7.53
N THR A 206 -9.22 -31.48 -6.23
CA THR A 206 -8.28 -32.38 -5.53
C THR A 206 -8.77 -33.81 -5.52
N HIS A 207 -10.07 -34.02 -5.28
CA HIS A 207 -10.68 -35.34 -5.33
C HIS A 207 -10.53 -35.95 -6.74
N LEU A 208 -10.85 -35.20 -7.80
CA LEU A 208 -10.65 -35.67 -9.18
C LEU A 208 -9.19 -36.01 -9.48
N ALA A 209 -8.24 -35.17 -9.05
CA ALA A 209 -6.82 -35.43 -9.22
C ALA A 209 -6.37 -36.70 -8.47
N SER A 210 -6.91 -36.95 -7.29
CA SER A 210 -6.59 -38.14 -6.47
C SER A 210 -7.03 -39.46 -7.12
N LEU A 211 -8.02 -39.44 -8.01
CA LEU A 211 -8.45 -40.62 -8.76
C LEU A 211 -7.46 -41.01 -9.87
N GLY A 212 -6.63 -40.07 -10.33
CA GLY A 212 -5.65 -40.27 -11.41
C GLY A 212 -4.19 -40.31 -10.94
N ILE A 213 -3.92 -40.12 -9.64
CA ILE A 213 -2.58 -40.11 -9.07
C ILE A 213 -2.46 -41.26 -8.08
N ASP A 214 -1.58 -42.22 -8.37
CA ASP A 214 -1.47 -43.47 -7.63
C ASP A 214 -0.88 -43.32 -6.21
N THR A 215 -0.18 -42.22 -5.92
CA THR A 215 0.54 -42.03 -4.65
C THR A 215 0.21 -40.69 -3.99
N SER A 216 -0.17 -40.73 -2.70
CA SER A 216 -0.44 -39.52 -1.90
C SER A 216 0.75 -38.55 -1.85
N PHE A 217 1.98 -39.06 -1.93
CA PHE A 217 3.19 -38.24 -2.01
C PHE A 217 3.20 -37.35 -3.26
N ALA A 218 2.87 -37.90 -4.44
CA ALA A 218 2.81 -37.13 -5.67
C ALA A 218 1.73 -36.04 -5.59
N LEU A 219 0.56 -36.37 -5.03
CA LEU A 219 -0.50 -35.39 -4.79
C LEU A 219 -0.04 -34.23 -3.89
N THR A 220 0.68 -34.53 -2.81
CA THR A 220 1.26 -33.51 -1.92
C THR A 220 2.28 -32.64 -2.65
N VAL A 221 3.15 -33.22 -3.48
CA VAL A 221 4.13 -32.47 -4.28
C VAL A 221 3.43 -31.49 -5.24
N TYR A 222 2.36 -31.92 -5.92
CA TYR A 222 1.56 -31.01 -6.76
C TYR A 222 0.92 -29.88 -5.97
N TRP A 223 0.43 -30.15 -4.76
CA TRP A 223 -0.09 -29.12 -3.86
C TRP A 223 0.97 -28.10 -3.46
N LEU A 224 2.16 -28.55 -3.06
CA LEU A 224 3.28 -27.67 -2.70
C LEU A 224 3.74 -26.84 -3.90
N PHE A 225 3.81 -27.45 -5.07
CA PHE A 225 4.14 -26.75 -6.31
C PHE A 225 3.08 -25.68 -6.65
N GLY A 226 1.79 -26.02 -6.50
CA GLY A 226 0.69 -25.09 -6.68
C GLY A 226 0.75 -23.91 -5.70
N LEU A 227 1.09 -24.14 -4.43
CA LEU A 227 1.29 -23.08 -3.43
C LEU A 227 2.49 -22.17 -3.77
N CYS A 228 3.56 -22.73 -4.31
CA CYS A 228 4.73 -21.97 -4.78
C CYS A 228 4.37 -21.08 -5.99
N ILE A 229 3.60 -21.61 -6.94
CA ILE A 229 3.09 -20.81 -8.07
C ILE A 229 2.13 -19.73 -7.56
N TRP A 230 1.26 -20.05 -6.60
CA TRP A 230 0.35 -19.08 -6.00
C TRP A 230 1.10 -17.91 -5.38
N SER A 231 2.12 -18.15 -4.56
CA SER A 231 2.88 -17.06 -3.94
C SER A 231 3.60 -16.18 -4.96
N LEU A 232 4.09 -16.76 -6.05
CA LEU A 232 4.68 -16.00 -7.16
C LEU A 232 3.63 -15.15 -7.88
N ILE A 233 2.44 -15.69 -8.15
CA ILE A 233 1.32 -14.97 -8.79
C ILE A 233 0.85 -13.84 -7.87
N GLU A 234 0.68 -14.12 -6.57
CA GLU A 234 0.29 -13.15 -5.55
C GLU A 234 1.24 -11.96 -5.55
N TYR A 235 2.55 -12.22 -5.40
CA TYR A 235 3.57 -11.18 -5.44
C TYR A 235 3.55 -10.39 -6.75
N SER A 236 3.47 -11.08 -7.88
CA SER A 236 3.52 -10.44 -9.20
C SER A 236 2.28 -9.58 -9.46
N MET A 237 1.09 -10.07 -9.13
CA MET A 237 -0.15 -9.31 -9.27
C MET A 237 -0.17 -8.13 -8.31
N HIS A 238 0.23 -8.32 -7.06
CA HIS A 238 0.24 -7.23 -6.09
C HIS A 238 1.21 -6.13 -6.50
N ARG A 239 2.44 -6.49 -6.86
CA ARG A 239 3.47 -5.52 -7.25
C ARG A 239 3.23 -4.85 -8.60
N PHE A 240 2.83 -5.60 -9.63
CA PHE A 240 2.83 -5.08 -11.01
C PHE A 240 1.44 -4.73 -11.55
N LEU A 241 0.36 -5.27 -10.99
CA LEU A 241 -1.01 -4.98 -11.42
C LEU A 241 -1.75 -4.08 -10.42
N PHE A 242 -1.72 -4.45 -9.14
CA PHE A 242 -2.43 -3.72 -8.10
C PHE A 242 -1.72 -2.42 -7.73
N HIS A 243 -0.39 -2.40 -7.80
CA HIS A 243 0.47 -1.20 -7.68
C HIS A 243 1.10 -0.78 -9.01
N ILE A 244 0.29 -0.66 -10.08
CA ILE A 244 0.75 -0.20 -11.41
C ILE A 244 1.13 1.31 -11.46
N GLU A 245 1.13 1.98 -10.31
CA GLU A 245 1.17 3.43 -10.07
C GLU A 245 1.95 4.25 -11.11
N GLU A 246 3.25 3.99 -11.26
CA GLU A 246 4.13 4.75 -12.16
C GLU A 246 3.62 4.70 -13.62
N TYR A 247 3.16 3.53 -14.04
CA TYR A 247 2.70 3.22 -15.40
C TYR A 247 1.20 3.46 -15.61
N LEU A 248 0.47 3.87 -14.57
CA LEU A 248 -0.95 4.22 -14.71
C LEU A 248 -1.07 5.37 -15.71
N PRO A 249 -1.87 5.28 -16.79
CA PRO A 249 -2.08 6.40 -17.68
C PRO A 249 -3.00 7.45 -17.03
N ASP A 250 -2.85 8.72 -17.40
CA ASP A 250 -3.73 9.80 -16.97
C ASP A 250 -5.10 9.71 -17.68
N ASN A 251 -5.86 8.69 -17.29
CA ASN A 251 -7.09 8.27 -17.92
C ASN A 251 -8.10 7.81 -16.87
N ARG A 252 -9.31 8.37 -16.92
CA ARG A 252 -10.40 8.06 -15.99
C ARG A 252 -10.72 6.56 -15.87
N ILE A 253 -10.62 5.80 -16.97
CA ILE A 253 -10.91 4.37 -16.98
C ILE A 253 -9.82 3.64 -16.21
N ALA A 254 -8.55 3.96 -16.46
CA ALA A 254 -7.43 3.35 -15.75
C ALA A 254 -7.47 3.68 -14.24
N ILE A 255 -7.72 4.94 -13.89
CA ILE A 255 -7.89 5.37 -12.49
C ILE A 255 -9.05 4.61 -11.82
N THR A 256 -10.19 4.47 -12.52
CA THR A 256 -11.33 3.72 -11.98
C THR A 256 -10.98 2.24 -11.81
N LEU A 257 -10.33 1.62 -12.78
CA LEU A 257 -9.91 0.22 -12.70
C LEU A 257 -8.94 0.00 -11.53
N HIS A 258 -7.93 0.85 -11.38
CA HIS A 258 -7.01 0.82 -10.24
C HIS A 258 -7.76 0.95 -8.91
N PHE A 259 -8.70 1.90 -8.82
CA PHE A 259 -9.52 2.09 -7.62
C PHE A 259 -10.33 0.84 -7.26
N LEU A 260 -10.94 0.18 -8.24
CA LEU A 260 -11.73 -1.04 -8.02
C LEU A 260 -10.89 -2.30 -7.76
N LEU A 261 -9.68 -2.38 -8.31
CA LEU A 261 -8.77 -3.51 -8.13
C LEU A 261 -8.12 -3.50 -6.74
N HIS A 262 -7.59 -2.34 -6.32
CA HIS A 262 -6.81 -2.26 -5.09
C HIS A 262 -6.85 -0.89 -4.41
N GLY A 263 -7.04 0.21 -5.15
CA GLY A 263 -7.01 1.56 -4.56
C GLY A 263 -8.07 1.78 -3.47
N ILE A 264 -9.26 1.19 -3.58
CA ILE A 264 -10.29 1.30 -2.55
C ILE A 264 -9.88 0.66 -1.22
N HIS A 265 -9.05 -0.39 -1.27
CA HIS A 265 -8.51 -1.03 -0.08
C HIS A 265 -7.49 -0.13 0.61
N HIS A 266 -6.57 0.50 -0.14
CA HIS A 266 -5.65 1.51 0.42
C HIS A 266 -6.38 2.74 0.97
N TYR A 267 -7.43 3.17 0.29
CA TYR A 267 -8.21 4.34 0.70
C TYR A 267 -9.09 4.06 1.93
N LEU A 268 -9.61 2.84 2.10
CA LEU A 268 -10.47 2.41 3.20
C LEU A 268 -10.01 1.06 3.78
N PRO A 269 -8.83 1.00 4.44
CA PRO A 269 -8.18 -0.27 4.81
C PRO A 269 -8.98 -1.11 5.79
N MET A 270 -9.76 -0.46 6.66
CA MET A 270 -10.55 -1.11 7.71
C MET A 270 -12.01 -1.42 7.29
N ASP A 271 -12.37 -1.24 6.01
CA ASP A 271 -13.69 -1.65 5.50
C ASP A 271 -13.74 -3.18 5.27
N LYS A 272 -14.35 -3.88 6.23
CA LYS A 272 -14.44 -5.36 6.26
C LYS A 272 -15.07 -5.99 5.02
N TYR A 273 -15.85 -5.23 4.24
CA TYR A 273 -16.51 -5.74 3.04
C TYR A 273 -15.77 -5.40 1.74
N ARG A 274 -14.65 -4.66 1.82
CA ARG A 274 -13.86 -4.20 0.66
C ARG A 274 -12.38 -4.57 0.74
N LEU A 275 -12.08 -5.54 1.59
CA LEU A 275 -10.74 -6.09 1.78
C LEU A 275 -10.49 -7.26 0.82
N VAL A 276 -11.41 -8.24 0.78
CA VAL A 276 -11.26 -9.41 -0.09
C VAL A 276 -11.76 -9.12 -1.50
N MET A 277 -11.11 -9.74 -2.48
CA MET A 277 -11.47 -9.54 -3.88
C MET A 277 -12.87 -10.10 -4.20
N PRO A 278 -13.78 -9.30 -4.78
CA PRO A 278 -15.10 -9.78 -5.17
C PRO A 278 -15.01 -10.96 -6.16
N PRO A 279 -15.84 -12.02 -6.01
CA PRO A 279 -15.76 -13.20 -6.87
C PRO A 279 -15.82 -12.91 -8.36
N ALA A 280 -16.65 -11.95 -8.78
CA ALA A 280 -16.76 -11.55 -10.18
C ALA A 280 -15.42 -11.01 -10.73
N LEU A 281 -14.72 -10.18 -9.95
CA LEU A 281 -13.41 -9.63 -10.32
C LEU A 281 -12.34 -10.72 -10.29
N PHE A 282 -12.38 -11.60 -9.28
CA PHE A 282 -11.47 -12.74 -9.19
C PHE A 282 -11.58 -13.66 -10.41
N VAL A 283 -12.80 -13.99 -10.88
CA VAL A 283 -12.98 -14.82 -12.08
C VAL A 283 -12.33 -14.19 -13.31
N VAL A 284 -12.50 -12.87 -13.50
CA VAL A 284 -11.88 -12.15 -14.62
C VAL A 284 -10.36 -12.22 -14.56
N LEU A 285 -9.77 -12.03 -13.37
CA LEU A 285 -8.31 -12.07 -13.19
C LEU A 285 -7.74 -13.48 -13.25
N ALA A 286 -8.46 -14.48 -12.74
CA ALA A 286 -8.04 -15.87 -12.71
C ALA A 286 -8.16 -16.56 -14.08
N PHE A 287 -9.08 -16.13 -14.94
CA PHE A 287 -9.34 -16.72 -16.25
C PHE A 287 -8.08 -16.90 -17.13
N PRO A 288 -7.21 -15.88 -17.33
CA PRO A 288 -5.99 -16.06 -18.12
C PRO A 288 -5.02 -17.10 -17.52
N PHE A 289 -4.86 -17.13 -16.19
CA PHE A 289 -4.01 -18.13 -15.52
C PHE A 289 -4.57 -19.54 -15.67
N TRP A 290 -5.89 -19.68 -15.52
CA TRP A 290 -6.58 -20.96 -15.72
C TRP A 290 -6.41 -21.45 -17.16
N LYS A 291 -6.60 -20.60 -18.16
CA LYS A 291 -6.38 -20.93 -19.58
C LYS A 291 -4.93 -21.31 -19.86
N LEU A 292 -3.96 -20.57 -19.33
CA LEU A 292 -2.55 -20.86 -19.48
C LEU A 292 -2.19 -22.22 -18.86
N ALA A 293 -2.67 -22.50 -17.64
CA ALA A 293 -2.45 -23.79 -16.98
C ALA A 293 -3.02 -24.94 -17.80
N HIS A 294 -4.25 -24.81 -18.32
CA HIS A 294 -4.87 -25.84 -19.17
C HIS A 294 -4.09 -26.06 -20.46
N PHE A 295 -3.61 -24.98 -21.09
CA PHE A 295 -2.80 -25.07 -22.29
C PHE A 295 -1.46 -25.77 -22.03
N LEU A 296 -0.75 -25.42 -20.96
CA LEU A 296 0.56 -26.01 -20.65
C LEU A 296 0.43 -27.50 -20.26
N ILE A 297 -0.59 -27.84 -19.48
CA ILE A 297 -0.78 -29.20 -18.94
C ILE A 297 -1.42 -30.12 -19.98
N PHE A 298 -2.49 -29.69 -20.66
CA PHE A 298 -3.28 -30.53 -21.56
C PHE A 298 -3.04 -30.24 -23.04
N GLY A 299 -2.65 -29.01 -23.40
CA GLY A 299 -2.40 -28.62 -24.79
C GLY A 299 -1.20 -29.32 -25.42
N SER A 300 -0.20 -29.69 -24.62
CA SER A 300 0.96 -30.45 -25.09
C SER A 300 0.65 -31.93 -25.38
N CYS A 301 -0.35 -32.52 -24.70
CA CYS A 301 -0.78 -33.91 -24.94
C CYS A 301 -1.56 -34.07 -26.27
N ALA A 302 -2.31 -33.05 -26.68
CA ALA A 302 -3.06 -33.10 -27.94
C ALA A 302 -2.18 -33.07 -29.20
N SER A 303 -0.94 -32.59 -29.09
CA SER A 303 0.05 -32.59 -30.18
C SER A 303 0.89 -33.88 -30.26
N SER A 304 0.84 -34.75 -29.24
CA SER A 304 1.58 -36.03 -29.22
C SER A 304 0.72 -37.25 -29.57
N GLU A 305 -0.60 -37.12 -29.59
CA GLU A 305 -1.49 -38.20 -30.04
C GLU A 305 -1.93 -37.96 -31.49
N SER A 306 -1.30 -38.70 -32.41
CA SER A 306 -1.86 -38.89 -33.75
C SER A 306 -3.25 -39.54 -33.62
N PRO A 307 -4.26 -39.14 -34.43
CA PRO A 307 -5.59 -39.71 -34.36
C PRO A 307 -5.58 -41.09 -35.03
N SER A 308 -5.18 -42.11 -34.27
CA SER A 308 -5.40 -43.50 -34.66
C SER A 308 -5.84 -44.29 -33.45
N LEU A 309 -7.10 -44.73 -33.50
CA LEU A 309 -7.74 -45.74 -32.65
C LEU A 309 -8.43 -45.23 -31.38
N VAL A 310 -9.57 -44.53 -31.57
CA VAL A 310 -10.78 -44.84 -30.77
C VAL A 310 -11.98 -44.88 -31.71
N GLN A 311 -12.02 -45.92 -32.55
CA GLN A 311 -13.28 -46.57 -32.93
C GLN A 311 -13.26 -47.90 -32.19
N THR A 312 -14.02 -48.02 -31.11
CA THR A 312 -14.96 -49.13 -30.82
C THR A 312 -15.33 -49.13 -29.33
N THR A 313 -16.66 -49.22 -29.14
CA THR A 313 -17.45 -49.56 -27.93
C THR A 313 -17.46 -48.58 -26.76
#